data_AF-A0A7W9JEK6-F1
#
_entry.id   AF-A0A7W9JEK6-F1
#
_cell.length_a   1.000
_cell.length_b   1.000
_cell.length_c   1.000
_cell.angle_alpha   90.00
_cell.angle_beta   90.00
_cell.angle_gamma   90.00
#
_symmetry.space_group_name_H-M   'P 1'
#
loop_
_entity.id
_entity.type
_entity.pdbx_description
1 polymer ?
#
loop_
_entity_poly.entity_id
_entity_poly.type
_entity_poly.pdbx_seq_one_letter_code
_entity_poly.pdbx_strand_id
1 'polypeptide(L)'
;MANDTTPKPGHYLPGGDGDQPASPTPAAAPQAAAARFGPPSAEDARARGDGTPSAEGARARGDRASSPSPSPDGESGTPVRGLTPLAAPTPRLGADTPAGPPQLQGSRIGPPPPGDAAVAAFNARYRPEPIPFVPKKRSKLLVAGGILGVIVLIGGVAFGGMKLLASYDDYVANPVGKPSVVGSDQPIQAKPSEAVPDAVLTGQNKLYAAGKLKAVGCKEPAYRPTTKDNVRAYYEGLLGCLNKAWEPVVRATGAEFNPPKLVIFDNGQETACGVHDKAVNTYCPADGGVLAMQWEDWPEDYTNNRPLARVDLAYDVAYMYGLHVQHLTGIFEATGSLQDTAPNEKARLELDRRQALQAACLSSAFLATEKATFPLRGELLKQYQWRSKNSGDELTEDKVRDHGSRKSVEQWMAKGFASGNPGACNTFTATPATVS
;
A
#
# COMPACT_ATOMS: atom_id res chain seq x y z
N MET A 1 -3.92 41.82 -0.99
CA MET A 1 -3.94 40.91 -2.14
C MET A 1 -3.02 39.76 -1.78
N ALA A 2 -3.58 38.62 -1.38
CA ALA A 2 -2.81 37.45 -0.95
C ALA A 2 -2.40 36.65 -2.20
N ASN A 3 -1.11 36.33 -2.31
CA ASN A 3 -0.59 35.49 -3.38
C ASN A 3 -1.10 34.05 -3.21
N ASP A 4 -1.90 33.62 -4.17
CA ASP A 4 -2.35 32.24 -4.35
C ASP A 4 -1.17 31.41 -4.87
N THR A 5 -0.58 30.59 -4.00
CA THR A 5 0.49 29.64 -4.33
C THR A 5 -0.02 28.22 -4.51
N THR A 6 -1.30 28.03 -4.86
CA THR A 6 -1.79 26.70 -5.26
C THR A 6 -1.08 26.21 -6.53
N PRO A 7 -0.50 25.00 -6.53
CA PRO A 7 -0.04 24.36 -7.76
C PRO A 7 -1.23 24.22 -8.73
N LYS A 8 -1.08 24.72 -9.95
CA LYS A 8 -2.11 24.56 -10.99
C LYS A 8 -2.25 23.07 -11.33
N PRO A 9 -3.48 22.51 -11.37
CA PRO A 9 -3.68 21.11 -11.73
C PRO A 9 -3.09 20.81 -13.10
N GLY A 10 -2.33 19.72 -13.21
CA GLY A 10 -2.12 19.07 -14.50
C GLY A 10 -3.48 18.62 -15.02
N HIS A 11 -3.87 19.10 -16.21
CA HIS A 11 -5.14 18.70 -16.81
C HIS A 11 -5.02 17.27 -17.34
N TYR A 12 -5.55 16.30 -16.63
CA TYR A 12 -5.91 15.01 -17.22
C TYR A 12 -7.22 15.20 -17.98
N LEU A 13 -7.18 15.06 -19.30
CA LEU A 13 -8.39 15.06 -20.10
C LEU A 13 -9.24 13.83 -19.75
N PRO A 14 -10.57 13.97 -19.63
CA PRO A 14 -11.46 12.82 -19.58
C PRO A 14 -11.26 11.98 -20.85
N GLY A 15 -10.75 10.75 -20.70
CA GLY A 15 -10.59 9.83 -21.82
C GLY A 15 -9.36 10.00 -22.72
N GLY A 16 -8.37 10.83 -22.36
CA GLY A 16 -7.15 11.02 -23.17
C GLY A 16 -6.17 9.84 -23.09
N ASP A 17 -5.73 9.36 -24.26
CA ASP A 17 -4.66 8.38 -24.44
C ASP A 17 -3.32 9.01 -24.05
N GLY A 18 -2.75 8.60 -22.92
CA GLY A 18 -1.43 9.01 -22.47
C GLY A 18 -0.55 7.78 -22.32
N ASP A 19 0.31 7.60 -23.33
CA ASP A 19 1.56 6.82 -23.48
C ASP A 19 1.75 5.44 -22.79
N GLN A 20 2.27 4.50 -23.58
CA GLN A 20 2.80 3.16 -23.24
C GLN A 20 4.21 3.00 -23.84
N PRO A 21 5.09 2.09 -23.38
CA PRO A 21 5.16 1.44 -22.05
C PRO A 21 6.60 1.37 -21.45
N ALA A 22 6.69 0.95 -20.19
CA ALA A 22 7.82 0.14 -19.69
C ALA A 22 7.33 -1.31 -19.45
N SER A 23 8.19 -2.28 -19.75
CA SER A 23 7.90 -3.72 -19.84
C SER A 23 7.32 -4.36 -18.57
N PRO A 24 6.56 -5.47 -18.68
CA PRO A 24 5.95 -6.15 -17.54
C PRO A 24 6.98 -6.95 -16.72
N THR A 25 6.82 -6.89 -15.40
CA THR A 25 7.49 -7.76 -14.40
C THR A 25 6.49 -8.87 -14.03
N PRO A 26 6.90 -10.11 -13.74
CA PRO A 26 5.94 -11.22 -13.59
C PRO A 26 5.02 -11.03 -12.38
N ALA A 27 3.77 -11.48 -12.54
CA ALA A 27 2.65 -11.32 -11.62
C ALA A 27 2.98 -11.84 -10.20
N ALA A 28 2.98 -10.92 -9.25
CA ALA A 28 2.80 -11.21 -7.83
C ALA A 28 1.28 -11.24 -7.52
N ALA A 29 0.89 -11.84 -6.40
CA ALA A 29 -0.48 -11.82 -5.90
C ALA A 29 -1.07 -10.39 -5.92
N PRO A 30 -2.39 -10.20 -6.12
CA PRO A 30 -2.99 -8.88 -6.21
C PRO A 30 -2.70 -8.10 -4.92
N GLN A 31 -1.88 -7.05 -5.05
CA GLN A 31 -1.54 -6.09 -4.01
C GLN A 31 -2.16 -4.76 -4.42
N ALA A 32 -2.89 -4.15 -3.49
CA ALA A 32 -3.38 -2.79 -3.66
C ALA A 32 -2.57 -1.89 -2.71
N ALA A 33 -1.76 -1.02 -3.29
CA ALA A 33 -1.08 0.05 -2.56
C ALA A 33 -2.05 1.22 -2.37
N ALA A 34 -1.86 2.04 -1.33
CA ALA A 34 -2.41 3.39 -1.30
C ALA A 34 -1.31 4.39 -1.69
N ALA A 35 -1.46 5.08 -2.81
CA ALA A 35 -0.63 6.23 -3.12
C ALA A 35 -0.64 7.24 -1.96
N ARG A 36 0.54 7.79 -1.61
CA ARG A 36 0.67 8.82 -0.57
C ARG A 36 -0.11 10.08 -0.99
N PHE A 37 -0.86 10.62 -0.04
CA PHE A 37 -1.47 11.93 -0.13
C PHE A 37 -0.91 12.81 1.00
N GLY A 38 0.10 13.60 0.69
CA GLY A 38 0.71 14.59 1.57
C GLY A 38 1.47 15.63 0.74
N PRO A 39 1.60 16.89 1.20
CA PRO A 39 2.39 17.91 0.50
C PRO A 39 3.88 17.48 0.42
N PRO A 40 4.66 17.98 -0.55
CA PRO A 40 6.05 17.58 -0.73
C PRO A 40 6.87 17.83 0.56
N SER A 41 7.81 16.93 0.83
CA SER A 41 8.77 17.05 1.94
C SER A 41 9.65 18.29 1.75
N ALA A 42 10.20 18.79 2.86
CA ALA A 42 10.97 20.05 2.90
C ALA A 42 12.31 20.03 2.13
N GLU A 43 12.67 18.91 1.47
CA GLU A 43 13.92 18.82 0.69
C GLU A 43 13.87 19.62 -0.63
N ASP A 44 12.68 19.86 -1.19
CA ASP A 44 12.53 20.67 -2.42
C ASP A 44 12.61 22.19 -2.20
N ALA A 45 12.55 22.66 -0.95
CA ALA A 45 12.53 24.08 -0.61
C ALA A 45 13.92 24.74 -0.49
N ARG A 46 15.01 23.97 -0.57
CA ARG A 46 16.38 24.51 -0.42
C ARG A 46 17.11 24.85 -1.72
N ALA A 47 16.50 24.62 -2.88
CA ALA A 47 17.15 24.88 -4.17
C ALA A 47 16.86 26.27 -4.78
N ARG A 48 16.15 27.18 -4.10
CA ARG A 48 15.87 28.53 -4.61
C ARG A 48 15.89 29.57 -3.51
N GLY A 49 17.08 30.02 -3.15
CA GLY A 49 17.27 31.21 -2.33
C GLY A 49 18.64 31.81 -2.64
N ASP A 50 18.67 32.81 -3.51
CA ASP A 50 19.44 34.04 -3.30
C ASP A 50 19.14 35.05 -4.41
N GLY A 51 18.80 36.27 -4.00
CA GLY A 51 18.58 37.40 -4.92
C GLY A 51 17.60 38.44 -4.40
N THR A 52 18.00 39.21 -3.38
CA THR A 52 17.33 40.46 -3.00
C THR A 52 17.46 41.54 -4.11
N PRO A 53 16.49 42.47 -4.22
CA PRO A 53 16.38 43.39 -5.35
C PRO A 53 17.05 44.76 -5.08
N SER A 54 17.46 45.45 -6.14
CA SER A 54 17.56 46.92 -6.13
C SER A 54 17.29 47.50 -7.51
N ALA A 55 16.78 48.73 -7.48
CA ALA A 55 15.96 49.36 -8.51
C ALA A 55 16.72 50.38 -9.40
N GLU A 56 15.94 50.88 -10.37
CA GLU A 56 16.06 52.18 -11.08
C GLU A 56 17.00 52.32 -12.28
N GLY A 57 16.49 53.00 -13.32
CA GLY A 57 17.31 53.92 -14.11
C GLY A 57 17.23 53.84 -15.65
N ALA A 58 16.07 54.13 -16.22
CA ALA A 58 15.82 55.03 -17.35
C ALA A 58 16.82 55.22 -18.55
N ARG A 59 16.19 55.33 -19.74
CA ARG A 59 16.64 56.00 -21.00
C ARG A 59 17.67 55.24 -21.86
N ALA A 60 17.76 55.41 -23.18
CA ALA A 60 16.88 55.84 -24.27
C ALA A 60 17.75 55.76 -25.56
N ARG A 61 17.10 55.41 -26.69
CA ARG A 61 17.43 55.76 -28.10
C ARG A 61 18.67 55.18 -28.81
N GLY A 62 18.42 54.90 -30.09
CA GLY A 62 19.36 55.02 -31.20
C GLY A 62 19.70 53.66 -31.81
N ASP A 63 19.01 53.20 -32.85
CA ASP A 63 19.37 53.47 -34.27
C ASP A 63 20.71 52.79 -34.63
N ARG A 64 20.92 52.02 -35.70
CA ARG A 64 20.18 51.80 -36.95
C ARG A 64 20.95 50.69 -37.71
N ALA A 65 20.19 49.94 -38.49
CA ALA A 65 20.53 49.10 -39.65
C ALA A 65 21.99 49.09 -40.17
N SER A 66 22.50 47.91 -40.51
CA SER A 66 22.56 47.40 -41.90
C SER A 66 23.59 46.27 -42.03
N SER A 67 23.16 45.19 -42.69
CA SER A 67 23.94 44.12 -43.36
C SER A 67 25.03 44.69 -44.30
N PRO A 68 25.87 43.89 -45.02
CA PRO A 68 25.83 42.44 -45.23
C PRO A 68 27.20 41.71 -45.24
N SER A 69 27.11 40.38 -45.32
CA SER A 69 28.17 39.43 -45.72
C SER A 69 28.78 39.78 -47.10
N PRO A 70 29.97 39.27 -47.46
CA PRO A 70 30.06 37.89 -47.99
C PRO A 70 31.34 37.10 -47.62
N SER A 71 31.22 35.78 -47.78
CA SER A 71 32.27 34.74 -47.91
C SER A 71 33.28 35.04 -49.06
N PRO A 72 34.23 34.16 -49.49
CA PRO A 72 34.54 32.79 -49.06
C PRO A 72 36.05 32.38 -49.06
N ASP A 73 36.29 31.09 -48.80
CA ASP A 73 37.35 30.18 -49.30
C ASP A 73 38.85 30.37 -48.94
N GLY A 74 39.49 29.23 -48.66
CA GLY A 74 40.81 28.92 -49.25
C GLY A 74 41.90 28.41 -48.31
N GLU A 75 42.12 27.10 -48.35
CA GLU A 75 43.22 26.28 -47.81
C GLU A 75 44.64 26.88 -47.82
N SER A 76 45.47 26.51 -46.82
CA SER A 76 46.66 25.63 -47.00
C SER A 76 47.65 25.69 -45.82
N GLY A 77 48.26 24.54 -45.49
CA GLY A 77 49.65 24.49 -45.00
C GLY A 77 49.92 24.33 -43.49
N THR A 78 49.94 23.09 -43.01
CA THR A 78 50.71 22.58 -41.84
C THR A 78 52.22 22.92 -41.92
N PRO A 79 53.05 22.94 -40.84
CA PRO A 79 53.21 21.76 -39.95
C PRO A 79 53.72 21.96 -38.48
N VAL A 80 53.80 20.82 -37.79
CA VAL A 80 54.77 20.42 -36.74
C VAL A 80 54.32 20.47 -35.26
N ARG A 81 54.13 19.23 -34.75
CA ARG A 81 54.48 18.62 -33.44
C ARG A 81 54.13 19.39 -32.16
N GLY A 82 53.49 18.78 -31.18
CA GLY A 82 53.16 17.39 -30.96
C GLY A 82 52.89 17.19 -29.47
N LEU A 83 52.08 16.19 -29.14
CA LEU A 83 52.21 15.31 -27.98
C LEU A 83 51.18 14.18 -28.16
N THR A 84 51.70 12.97 -28.15
CA THR A 84 51.07 11.67 -28.34
C THR A 84 50.03 11.30 -27.27
N PRO A 85 48.94 10.59 -27.62
CA PRO A 85 48.11 9.85 -26.68
C PRO A 85 48.67 8.43 -26.45
N LEU A 86 48.69 7.98 -25.19
CA LEU A 86 49.06 6.61 -24.82
C LEU A 86 47.87 5.67 -25.04
N ALA A 87 48.05 4.72 -25.96
CA ALA A 87 47.23 3.54 -26.12
C ALA A 87 47.70 2.41 -25.18
N ALA A 88 46.77 1.51 -24.89
CA ALA A 88 46.83 0.41 -23.94
C ALA A 88 47.89 -0.68 -24.24
N PRO A 89 48.17 -1.55 -23.25
CA PRO A 89 48.50 -2.95 -23.50
C PRO A 89 47.33 -3.89 -23.12
N THR A 90 46.97 -4.76 -24.06
CA THR A 90 46.10 -5.93 -23.89
C THR A 90 46.85 -7.09 -23.21
N PRO A 91 46.20 -7.88 -22.34
CA PRO A 91 46.64 -9.23 -22.02
C PRO A 91 45.85 -10.28 -22.82
N ARG A 92 46.57 -11.19 -23.48
CA ARG A 92 46.05 -12.46 -23.98
C ARG A 92 45.92 -13.45 -22.82
N LEU A 93 44.74 -14.07 -22.69
CA LEU A 93 44.49 -15.33 -21.97
C LEU A 93 43.71 -16.18 -22.99
N GLY A 94 44.17 -17.36 -23.41
CA GLY A 94 44.49 -18.50 -22.57
C GLY A 94 43.26 -19.42 -22.61
N ALA A 95 43.29 -20.41 -23.49
CA ALA A 95 42.20 -21.37 -23.70
C ALA A 95 42.02 -22.24 -22.44
N ASP A 96 40.87 -22.08 -21.79
CA ASP A 96 40.15 -23.13 -21.06
C ASP A 96 38.74 -22.58 -20.83
N THR A 97 37.74 -23.19 -21.48
CA THR A 97 36.33 -22.75 -21.42
C THR A 97 35.76 -23.10 -20.04
N PRO A 98 35.37 -22.14 -19.19
CA PRO A 98 34.56 -22.46 -18.03
C PRO A 98 33.19 -22.92 -18.52
N ALA A 99 32.66 -24.02 -17.96
CA ALA A 99 31.32 -24.51 -18.27
C ALA A 99 30.31 -23.36 -18.17
N GLY A 100 29.59 -23.10 -19.27
CA GLY A 100 28.51 -22.14 -19.29
C GLY A 100 27.46 -22.47 -18.21
N PRO A 101 26.65 -21.49 -17.78
CA PRO A 101 25.60 -21.75 -16.81
C PRO A 101 24.69 -22.88 -17.32
N PRO A 102 24.26 -23.81 -16.45
CA PRO A 102 23.43 -24.92 -16.86
C PRO A 102 22.14 -24.37 -17.47
N GLN A 103 21.83 -24.83 -18.69
CA GLN A 103 20.56 -24.55 -19.35
C GLN A 103 19.44 -25.17 -18.51
N LEU A 104 18.63 -24.32 -17.88
CA LEU A 104 17.43 -24.75 -17.16
C LEU A 104 16.35 -25.11 -18.18
N GLN A 105 16.33 -26.37 -18.59
CA GLN A 105 15.16 -26.96 -19.25
C GLN A 105 14.23 -27.53 -18.18
N GLY A 106 13.03 -26.95 -18.09
CA GLY A 106 11.90 -27.53 -17.37
C GLY A 106 11.30 -26.60 -16.31
N SER A 107 10.00 -26.33 -16.48
CA SER A 107 9.12 -25.71 -15.50
C SER A 107 9.08 -26.57 -14.23
N ARG A 108 9.69 -26.12 -13.13
CA ARG A 108 9.58 -26.79 -11.83
C ARG A 108 8.52 -26.09 -10.98
N ILE A 109 7.31 -26.64 -11.01
CA ILE A 109 6.31 -26.42 -9.96
C ILE A 109 6.55 -27.51 -8.91
N GLY A 110 7.21 -27.17 -7.81
CA GLY A 110 7.46 -28.05 -6.67
C GLY A 110 8.66 -27.60 -5.82
N PRO A 111 8.66 -27.88 -4.50
CA PRO A 111 9.79 -27.52 -3.63
C PRO A 111 11.08 -28.22 -4.08
N PRO A 112 12.25 -27.56 -3.99
CA PRO A 112 13.50 -28.13 -4.44
C PRO A 112 13.84 -29.38 -3.61
N PRO A 113 14.48 -30.39 -4.23
CA PRO A 113 14.88 -31.60 -3.52
C PRO A 113 15.89 -31.27 -2.40
N PRO A 114 15.89 -32.04 -1.29
CA PRO A 114 16.85 -31.86 -0.21
C PRO A 114 18.29 -31.95 -0.73
N GLY A 115 19.12 -30.96 -0.38
CA GLY A 115 20.54 -30.91 -0.78
C GLY A 115 20.83 -30.18 -2.09
N ASP A 116 19.86 -29.44 -2.64
CA ASP A 116 20.08 -28.63 -3.85
C ASP A 116 21.15 -27.54 -3.61
N ALA A 117 22.18 -27.55 -4.44
CA ALA A 117 23.30 -26.61 -4.37
C ALA A 117 22.87 -25.15 -4.61
N ALA A 118 21.79 -24.92 -5.37
CA ALA A 118 21.24 -23.59 -5.58
C ALA A 118 20.57 -23.05 -4.30
N VAL A 119 19.93 -23.92 -3.51
CA VAL A 119 19.36 -23.56 -2.20
C VAL A 119 20.46 -23.30 -1.18
N ALA A 120 21.54 -24.08 -1.21
CA ALA A 120 22.71 -23.84 -0.36
C ALA A 120 23.40 -22.51 -0.70
N ALA A 121 23.54 -22.17 -1.98
CA ALA A 121 24.10 -20.90 -2.44
C ALA A 121 23.20 -19.70 -2.10
N PHE A 122 21.87 -19.86 -2.19
CA PHE A 122 20.89 -18.85 -1.78
C PHE A 122 20.97 -18.57 -0.27
N ASN A 123 21.00 -19.61 0.56
CA ASN A 123 21.10 -19.46 2.02
C ASN A 123 22.43 -18.82 2.45
N ALA A 124 23.54 -19.16 1.79
CA ALA A 124 24.85 -18.57 2.08
C ALA A 124 24.95 -17.08 1.72
N ARG A 125 24.06 -16.57 0.85
CA ARG A 125 24.08 -15.17 0.38
C ARG A 125 23.06 -14.29 1.09
N TYR A 126 21.90 -14.82 1.48
CA TYR A 126 20.75 -14.05 1.96
C TYR A 126 20.29 -14.37 3.39
N ARG A 127 20.96 -15.29 4.09
CA ARG A 127 20.76 -15.50 5.54
C ARG A 127 22.09 -15.33 6.28
N PRO A 128 22.35 -14.21 6.96
CA PRO A 128 23.50 -14.16 7.86
C PRO A 128 23.29 -15.18 9.00
N GLU A 129 24.36 -15.85 9.41
CA GLU A 129 24.32 -16.80 10.53
C GLU A 129 23.68 -16.16 11.77
N PRO A 130 22.86 -16.91 12.54
CA PRO A 130 22.31 -16.40 13.77
C PRO A 130 23.44 -16.01 14.73
N ILE A 131 23.41 -14.76 15.19
CA ILE A 131 24.40 -14.21 16.12
C ILE A 131 24.50 -15.13 17.35
N PRO A 132 25.70 -15.55 17.78
CA PRO A 132 25.85 -16.35 18.97
C PRO A 132 25.27 -15.61 20.18
N PHE A 133 24.28 -16.22 20.84
CA PHE A 133 23.74 -15.69 22.09
C PHE A 133 24.85 -15.68 23.15
N VAL A 134 25.30 -14.49 23.53
CA VAL A 134 26.20 -14.31 24.68
C VAL A 134 25.32 -14.17 25.93
N PRO A 135 25.25 -15.18 26.81
CA PRO A 135 24.45 -15.07 28.03
C PRO A 135 25.05 -13.98 28.93
N LYS A 136 24.32 -12.87 29.12
CA LYS A 136 24.64 -11.92 30.19
C LYS A 136 24.43 -12.61 31.55
N LYS A 137 25.49 -12.72 32.35
CA LYS A 137 25.43 -13.21 33.74
C LYS A 137 24.44 -12.35 34.54
N ARG A 138 23.23 -12.86 34.76
CA ARG A 138 22.29 -12.30 35.74
C ARG A 138 22.33 -13.10 37.03
N SER A 139 22.16 -12.41 38.15
CA SER A 139 22.22 -13.00 39.49
C SER A 139 21.22 -14.15 39.63
N LYS A 140 21.72 -15.33 40.04
CA LYS A 140 20.91 -16.54 40.26
C LYS A 140 19.76 -16.32 41.26
N LEU A 141 19.90 -15.32 42.14
CA LEU A 141 18.87 -14.95 43.13
C LEU A 141 17.65 -14.27 42.50
N LEU A 142 17.84 -13.43 41.48
CA LEU A 142 16.73 -12.74 40.80
C LEU A 142 15.92 -13.68 39.91
N VAL A 143 16.58 -14.68 39.34
CA VAL A 143 15.92 -15.73 38.53
C VAL A 143 15.12 -16.67 39.43
N ALA A 144 15.66 -17.08 40.59
CA ALA A 144 14.94 -17.91 41.55
C ALA A 144 13.71 -17.20 42.15
N GLY A 145 13.85 -15.91 42.49
CA GLY A 145 12.72 -15.10 42.99
C GLY A 145 11.62 -14.88 41.93
N GLY A 146 12.00 -14.68 40.67
CA GLY A 146 11.05 -14.56 39.56
C GLY A 146 10.27 -15.85 39.29
N ILE A 147 10.93 -17.01 39.36
CA ILE A 147 10.29 -18.32 39.15
C ILE A 147 9.28 -18.62 40.26
N LEU A 148 9.60 -18.31 41.52
CA LEU A 148 8.68 -18.50 42.64
C LEU A 148 7.44 -17.57 42.56
N GLY A 149 7.63 -16.33 42.14
CA GLY A 149 6.52 -15.40 41.90
C GLY A 149 5.58 -15.86 40.77
N VAL A 150 6.13 -16.42 39.70
CA VAL A 150 5.35 -16.96 38.57
C VAL A 150 4.60 -18.24 38.95
N ILE A 151 5.18 -19.13 39.76
CA ILE A 151 4.50 -20.36 40.22
C ILE A 151 3.29 -20.03 41.12
N VAL A 152 3.40 -19.02 41.98
CA VAL A 152 2.27 -18.59 42.84
C VAL A 152 1.16 -17.91 42.01
N LEU A 153 1.53 -17.12 41.00
CA LEU A 153 0.56 -16.52 40.06
C LEU A 153 -0.15 -17.58 39.19
N ILE A 154 0.57 -18.60 38.71
CA ILE A 154 -0.02 -19.70 37.94
C ILE A 154 -0.95 -20.56 38.82
N GLY A 155 -0.56 -20.82 40.08
CA GLY A 155 -1.41 -21.56 41.03
C GLY A 155 -2.73 -20.84 41.36
N GLY A 156 -2.70 -19.49 41.45
CA GLY A 156 -3.90 -18.68 41.69
C GLY A 156 -4.85 -18.59 40.49
N VAL A 157 -4.33 -18.61 39.26
CA VAL A 157 -5.14 -18.58 38.03
C VAL A 157 -5.72 -19.97 37.70
N ALA A 158 -5.03 -21.05 38.07
CA ALA A 158 -5.45 -22.43 37.81
C ALA A 158 -6.77 -22.83 38.53
N PHE A 159 -7.14 -22.20 39.64
CA PHE A 159 -8.40 -22.53 40.33
C PHE A 159 -9.63 -21.78 39.78
N GLY A 160 -9.43 -20.68 39.04
CA GLY A 160 -10.51 -19.89 38.43
C GLY A 160 -10.75 -20.14 36.93
N GLY A 161 -9.74 -20.64 36.20
CA GLY A 161 -9.77 -20.78 34.73
C GLY A 161 -10.29 -22.13 34.19
N MET A 162 -10.55 -23.12 35.04
CA MET A 162 -10.81 -24.51 34.60
C MET A 162 -12.17 -24.71 33.90
N LYS A 163 -13.04 -23.69 33.84
CA LYS A 163 -14.32 -23.75 33.10
C LYS A 163 -14.26 -23.12 31.69
N LEU A 164 -13.15 -22.51 31.29
CA LEU A 164 -13.00 -21.78 30.03
C LEU A 164 -11.92 -22.35 29.09
N LEU A 165 -11.10 -23.31 29.54
CA LEU A 165 -10.02 -23.92 28.74
C LEU A 165 -10.41 -25.25 28.07
N ALA A 166 -11.53 -25.87 28.46
CA ALA A 166 -12.02 -27.10 27.83
C ALA A 166 -12.50 -26.89 26.37
N SER A 167 -12.60 -25.65 25.88
CA SER A 167 -12.95 -25.36 24.48
C SER A 167 -11.79 -24.89 23.61
N TYR A 168 -10.55 -24.89 24.14
CA TYR A 168 -9.36 -24.43 23.41
C TYR A 168 -8.37 -25.58 23.12
N ASP A 169 -8.29 -26.60 23.99
CA ASP A 169 -7.35 -27.71 23.84
C ASP A 169 -7.73 -28.75 22.76
N ASP A 170 -8.97 -28.75 22.25
CA ASP A 170 -9.36 -29.60 21.11
C ASP A 170 -8.82 -29.08 19.75
N TYR A 171 -8.31 -27.84 19.70
CA TYR A 171 -7.85 -27.22 18.45
C TYR A 171 -6.33 -27.31 18.20
N VAL A 172 -5.53 -27.71 19.19
CA VAL A 172 -4.05 -27.68 19.09
C VAL A 172 -3.39 -29.06 19.33
N ALA A 173 -4.14 -30.09 19.72
CA ALA A 173 -3.57 -31.41 20.05
C ALA A 173 -3.62 -32.47 18.92
N ASN A 174 -3.87 -32.10 17.66
CA ASN A 174 -3.88 -33.08 16.56
C ASN A 174 -3.12 -32.58 15.30
N PRO A 175 -1.79 -32.70 15.24
CA PRO A 175 -1.06 -32.54 14.00
C PRO A 175 -1.18 -33.83 13.19
N VAL A 176 -1.90 -33.77 12.07
CA VAL A 176 -1.95 -34.80 11.02
C VAL A 176 -2.56 -36.14 11.46
N GLY A 177 -3.88 -36.18 11.58
CA GLY A 177 -4.59 -37.42 11.26
C GLY A 177 -4.30 -37.77 9.80
N LYS A 178 -3.69 -38.93 9.54
CA LYS A 178 -3.58 -39.48 8.18
C LYS A 178 -4.96 -39.35 7.52
N PRO A 179 -5.09 -38.84 6.28
CA PRO A 179 -6.39 -38.84 5.63
C PRO A 179 -6.85 -40.30 5.52
N SER A 180 -7.83 -40.67 6.33
CA SER A 180 -8.60 -41.87 6.07
C SER A 180 -9.46 -41.51 4.85
N VAL A 181 -9.00 -41.92 3.68
CA VAL A 181 -9.89 -42.04 2.53
C VAL A 181 -10.86 -43.16 2.91
N VAL A 182 -11.97 -42.79 3.55
CA VAL A 182 -13.17 -43.60 3.46
C VAL A 182 -13.56 -43.49 1.99
N GLY A 183 -13.27 -44.54 1.22
CA GLY A 183 -13.82 -44.70 -0.12
C GLY A 183 -15.33 -44.76 0.02
N SER A 184 -15.99 -43.62 -0.03
CA SER A 184 -17.40 -43.59 -0.36
C SER A 184 -17.46 -43.84 -1.86
N ASP A 185 -17.76 -45.07 -2.26
CA ASP A 185 -18.09 -45.45 -3.66
C ASP A 185 -19.42 -44.82 -4.15
N GLN A 186 -19.83 -43.72 -3.53
CA GLN A 186 -20.96 -42.89 -3.93
C GLN A 186 -20.37 -41.60 -4.49
N PRO A 187 -20.49 -41.34 -5.81
CA PRO A 187 -20.12 -40.05 -6.34
C PRO A 187 -20.96 -38.99 -5.62
N ILE A 188 -20.32 -38.17 -4.78
CA ILE A 188 -20.94 -36.92 -4.34
C ILE A 188 -21.01 -36.06 -5.60
N GLN A 189 -22.12 -36.14 -6.32
CA GLN A 189 -22.50 -35.12 -7.27
C GLN A 189 -22.83 -33.85 -6.47
N ALA A 190 -21.79 -33.16 -6.01
CA ALA A 190 -21.93 -31.74 -5.76
C ALA A 190 -22.30 -31.14 -7.11
N LYS A 191 -23.57 -30.74 -7.27
CA LYS A 191 -23.97 -29.93 -8.42
C LYS A 191 -22.95 -28.80 -8.51
N PRO A 192 -22.29 -28.57 -9.66
CA PRO A 192 -21.48 -27.40 -9.85
C PRO A 192 -22.37 -26.20 -9.51
N SER A 193 -22.07 -25.52 -8.40
CA SER A 193 -22.62 -24.18 -8.20
C SER A 193 -22.06 -23.37 -9.35
N GLU A 194 -22.93 -22.88 -10.21
CA GLU A 194 -22.55 -22.00 -11.30
C GLU A 194 -21.78 -20.83 -10.67
N ALA A 195 -20.50 -20.69 -11.04
CA ALA A 195 -19.66 -19.64 -10.47
C ALA A 195 -20.26 -18.30 -10.88
N VAL A 196 -20.50 -17.43 -9.90
CA VAL A 196 -21.01 -16.08 -10.17
C VAL A 196 -19.94 -15.33 -10.97
N PRO A 197 -20.25 -14.74 -12.15
CA PRO A 197 -19.24 -14.01 -12.92
C PRO A 197 -18.65 -12.83 -12.15
N ASP A 198 -17.36 -12.54 -12.32
CA ASP A 198 -16.67 -11.45 -11.60
C ASP A 198 -17.29 -10.07 -11.84
N ALA A 199 -17.78 -9.82 -13.05
CA ALA A 199 -18.52 -8.58 -13.37
C ALA A 199 -19.83 -8.45 -12.56
N VAL A 200 -20.47 -9.57 -12.24
CA VAL A 200 -21.67 -9.60 -11.37
C VAL A 200 -21.25 -9.42 -9.91
N LEU A 201 -20.18 -10.07 -9.47
CA LEU A 201 -19.66 -9.90 -8.09
C LEU A 201 -19.25 -8.47 -7.78
N THR A 202 -18.59 -7.78 -8.72
CA THR A 202 -18.16 -6.39 -8.55
C THR A 202 -19.32 -5.40 -8.73
N GLY A 203 -20.17 -5.60 -9.74
CA GLY A 203 -21.25 -4.67 -10.09
C GLY A 203 -22.55 -4.83 -9.30
N GLN A 204 -22.86 -6.03 -8.81
CA GLN A 204 -24.13 -6.36 -8.15
C GLN A 204 -23.93 -7.01 -6.77
N ASN A 205 -22.80 -6.74 -6.11
CA ASN A 205 -22.49 -7.31 -4.81
C ASN A 205 -23.60 -7.03 -3.77
N LYS A 206 -23.88 -8.02 -2.93
CA LYS A 206 -24.83 -7.89 -1.81
C LYS A 206 -24.42 -6.82 -0.80
N LEU A 207 -23.13 -6.47 -0.72
CA LEU A 207 -22.61 -5.35 0.07
C LEU A 207 -23.40 -4.05 -0.18
N TYR A 208 -23.80 -3.80 -1.42
CA TYR A 208 -24.52 -2.57 -1.77
C TYR A 208 -25.96 -2.51 -1.23
N ALA A 209 -26.51 -3.66 -0.84
CA ALA A 209 -27.83 -3.78 -0.23
C ALA A 209 -27.79 -4.06 1.28
N ALA A 210 -26.60 -4.20 1.88
CA ALA A 210 -26.42 -4.57 3.29
C ALA A 210 -26.86 -3.48 4.30
N GLY A 211 -27.09 -2.26 3.82
CA GLY A 211 -27.59 -1.16 4.62
C GLY A 211 -26.50 -0.31 5.28
N LYS A 212 -26.92 0.70 6.03
CA LYS A 212 -26.02 1.67 6.67
C LYS A 212 -25.22 1.06 7.80
N LEU A 213 -23.97 1.52 7.94
CA LEU A 213 -23.17 1.26 9.14
C LEU A 213 -23.87 1.85 10.37
N LYS A 214 -23.72 1.16 11.51
CA LYS A 214 -24.17 1.66 12.81
C LYS A 214 -22.98 2.21 13.56
N ALA A 215 -23.18 3.32 14.25
CA ALA A 215 -22.15 3.90 15.11
C ALA A 215 -21.81 2.95 16.25
N VAL A 216 -20.52 2.70 16.45
CA VAL A 216 -19.98 1.83 17.52
C VAL A 216 -19.33 2.63 18.64
N GLY A 217 -19.38 3.96 18.55
CA GLY A 217 -18.84 4.86 19.56
C GLY A 217 -17.32 4.92 19.55
N CYS A 218 -16.74 4.88 18.34
CA CYS A 218 -15.30 4.88 18.15
C CYS A 218 -14.71 6.23 18.55
N LYS A 219 -14.02 6.26 19.69
CA LYS A 219 -13.24 7.43 20.11
C LYS A 219 -11.90 7.41 19.40
N GLU A 220 -11.39 8.58 19.07
CA GLU A 220 -10.02 8.68 18.58
C GLU A 220 -9.03 8.16 19.64
N PRO A 221 -8.12 7.25 19.27
CA PRO A 221 -7.09 6.76 20.16
C PRO A 221 -6.18 7.89 20.66
N ALA A 222 -5.88 7.90 21.96
CA ALA A 222 -5.08 8.94 22.60
C ALA A 222 -3.55 8.72 22.46
N TYR A 223 -3.11 8.19 21.32
CA TYR A 223 -1.71 7.92 21.02
C TYR A 223 -1.18 8.94 20.00
N ARG A 224 -0.09 9.62 20.34
CA ARG A 224 0.58 10.54 19.39
C ARG A 224 1.53 9.72 18.52
N PRO A 225 1.48 9.85 17.19
CA PRO A 225 2.21 8.97 16.26
C PRO A 225 3.70 9.35 16.15
N THR A 226 4.39 9.45 17.28
CA THR A 226 5.79 9.88 17.37
C THR A 226 6.77 8.71 17.41
N THR A 227 6.27 7.48 17.51
CA THR A 227 7.05 6.24 17.51
C THR A 227 6.26 5.13 16.81
N LYS A 228 6.95 4.08 16.35
CA LYS A 228 6.34 2.87 15.77
C LYS A 228 5.27 2.27 16.67
N ASP A 229 5.55 2.14 17.98
CA ASP A 229 4.62 1.55 18.94
C ASP A 229 3.39 2.43 19.17
N ASN A 230 3.53 3.76 19.15
CA ASN A 230 2.36 4.64 19.24
C ASN A 230 1.50 4.60 17.98
N VAL A 231 2.11 4.52 16.80
CA VAL A 231 1.39 4.34 15.53
C VAL A 231 0.64 3.00 15.55
N ARG A 232 1.30 1.92 15.98
CA ARG A 232 0.66 0.61 16.18
C ARG A 232 -0.55 0.73 17.11
N ALA A 233 -0.37 1.30 18.31
CA ALA A 233 -1.44 1.44 19.29
C ALA A 233 -2.61 2.31 18.79
N TYR A 234 -2.31 3.34 17.98
CA TYR A 234 -3.34 4.14 17.32
C TYR A 234 -4.16 3.28 16.34
N TYR A 235 -3.50 2.56 15.44
CA TYR A 235 -4.18 1.71 14.46
C TYR A 235 -4.94 0.56 15.10
N GLU A 236 -4.39 -0.12 16.11
CA GLU A 236 -5.08 -1.18 16.84
C GLU A 236 -6.37 -0.67 17.52
N GLY A 237 -6.33 0.54 18.08
CA GLY A 237 -7.50 1.18 18.67
C GLY A 237 -8.63 1.42 17.67
N LEU A 238 -8.31 1.91 16.46
CA LEU A 238 -9.29 2.10 15.39
C LEU A 238 -9.73 0.79 14.75
N LEU A 239 -8.84 -0.19 14.62
CA LEU A 239 -9.13 -1.48 14.02
C LEU A 239 -10.24 -2.21 14.79
N GLY A 240 -10.23 -2.12 16.12
CA GLY A 240 -11.32 -2.65 16.95
C GLY A 240 -12.69 -2.01 16.65
N CYS A 241 -12.73 -0.73 16.30
CA CYS A 241 -13.96 -0.06 15.87
C CYS A 241 -14.40 -0.50 14.48
N LEU A 242 -13.45 -0.55 13.54
CA LEU A 242 -13.69 -0.97 12.16
C LEU A 242 -14.29 -2.37 12.13
N ASN A 243 -13.73 -3.30 12.90
CA ASN A 243 -14.27 -4.66 13.05
C ASN A 243 -15.72 -4.65 13.52
N LYS A 244 -16.03 -3.91 14.59
CA LYS A 244 -17.40 -3.84 15.14
C LYS A 244 -18.40 -3.19 14.18
N ALA A 245 -17.96 -2.17 13.41
CA ALA A 245 -18.83 -1.44 12.50
C ALA A 245 -19.14 -2.29 11.25
N TRP A 246 -18.15 -2.98 10.70
CA TRP A 246 -18.29 -3.73 9.45
C TRP A 246 -18.81 -5.16 9.62
N GLU A 247 -18.54 -5.83 10.75
CA GLU A 247 -18.97 -7.22 10.95
C GLU A 247 -20.45 -7.47 10.65
N PRO A 248 -21.42 -6.69 11.19
CA PRO A 248 -22.83 -6.93 10.91
C PRO A 248 -23.19 -6.74 9.44
N VAL A 249 -22.54 -5.79 8.76
CA VAL A 249 -22.78 -5.46 7.35
C VAL A 249 -22.24 -6.56 6.45
N VAL A 250 -21.01 -7.03 6.69
CA VAL A 250 -20.41 -8.14 5.95
C VAL A 250 -21.22 -9.41 6.14
N ARG A 251 -21.59 -9.77 7.38
CA ARG A 251 -22.43 -10.95 7.63
C ARG A 251 -23.80 -10.88 6.96
N ALA A 252 -24.39 -9.69 6.83
CA ALA A 252 -25.66 -9.49 6.13
C ALA A 252 -25.59 -9.81 4.62
N THR A 253 -24.38 -9.81 4.03
CA THR A 253 -24.17 -10.27 2.64
C THR A 253 -24.18 -11.80 2.51
N GLY A 254 -24.10 -12.53 3.62
CA GLY A 254 -23.88 -13.97 3.68
C GLY A 254 -22.40 -14.37 3.69
N ALA A 255 -21.48 -13.41 3.65
CA ALA A 255 -20.04 -13.67 3.81
C ALA A 255 -19.66 -13.96 5.26
N GLU A 256 -18.59 -14.75 5.41
CA GLU A 256 -17.93 -14.92 6.70
C GLU A 256 -17.17 -13.64 7.08
N PHE A 257 -17.11 -13.33 8.37
CA PHE A 257 -16.35 -12.19 8.86
C PHE A 257 -15.13 -12.69 9.64
N ASN A 258 -13.94 -12.35 9.14
CA ASN A 258 -12.67 -12.58 9.80
C ASN A 258 -11.94 -11.22 9.88
N PRO A 259 -11.48 -10.77 11.06
CA PRO A 259 -10.77 -9.51 11.17
C PRO A 259 -9.39 -9.58 10.49
N PRO A 260 -8.88 -8.49 9.89
CA PRO A 260 -7.58 -8.52 9.24
C PRO A 260 -6.46 -8.47 10.28
N LYS A 261 -5.29 -8.99 9.91
CA LYS A 261 -4.06 -8.80 10.67
C LYS A 261 -3.51 -7.39 10.41
N LEU A 262 -2.87 -6.81 11.42
CA LEU A 262 -2.18 -5.53 11.31
C LEU A 262 -0.66 -5.75 11.36
N VAL A 263 0.06 -5.23 10.38
CA VAL A 263 1.52 -5.23 10.34
C VAL A 263 2.00 -3.79 10.26
N ILE A 264 2.87 -3.37 11.18
CA ILE A 264 3.56 -2.08 11.11
C ILE A 264 4.99 -2.33 10.66
N PHE A 265 5.34 -1.88 9.47
CA PHE A 265 6.61 -2.23 8.83
C PHE A 265 7.62 -1.08 8.86
N ASP A 266 8.90 -1.43 8.86
CA ASP A 266 10.00 -0.48 8.59
C ASP A 266 10.28 -0.42 7.08
N ASN A 267 10.79 0.70 6.58
CA ASN A 267 11.17 0.82 5.17
C ASN A 267 12.26 -0.22 4.83
N GLY A 268 12.10 -0.91 3.70
CA GLY A 268 12.92 -2.05 3.26
C GLY A 268 12.57 -3.38 3.94
N GLN A 269 11.55 -3.44 4.81
CA GLN A 269 11.14 -4.70 5.44
C GLN A 269 10.34 -5.59 4.47
N GLU A 270 10.68 -6.87 4.43
CA GLU A 270 9.85 -7.90 3.80
C GLU A 270 8.76 -8.39 4.75
N THR A 271 7.53 -8.48 4.24
CA THR A 271 6.34 -8.97 4.96
C THR A 271 5.59 -9.99 4.10
N ALA A 272 4.52 -10.57 4.64
CA ALA A 272 3.61 -11.41 3.85
C ALA A 272 2.96 -10.69 2.66
N CYS A 273 2.92 -9.34 2.67
CA CYS A 273 2.44 -8.52 1.57
C CYS A 273 3.55 -8.08 0.59
N GLY A 274 4.77 -8.62 0.72
CA GLY A 274 5.91 -8.24 -0.10
C GLY A 274 6.89 -7.30 0.60
N VAL A 275 7.81 -6.76 -0.19
CA VAL A 275 8.89 -5.85 0.25
C VAL A 275 8.37 -4.41 0.23
N HIS A 276 8.57 -3.69 1.34
CA HIS A 276 8.11 -2.30 1.48
C HIS A 276 9.26 -1.31 1.36
N ASP A 277 9.75 -1.07 0.15
CA ASP A 277 10.87 -0.14 -0.11
C ASP A 277 10.52 1.35 0.09
N LYS A 278 9.23 1.65 0.20
CA LYS A 278 8.69 2.99 0.45
C LYS A 278 7.66 2.90 1.57
N ALA A 279 7.46 3.97 2.33
CA ALA A 279 6.43 4.00 3.35
C ALA A 279 5.06 4.25 2.68
N VAL A 280 4.54 3.18 2.08
CA VAL A 280 3.26 3.11 1.35
C VAL A 280 2.43 2.02 2.01
N ASN A 281 1.24 2.37 2.47
CA ASN A 281 0.33 1.39 3.06
C ASN A 281 -0.11 0.41 1.97
N THR A 282 -0.17 -0.88 2.29
CA THR A 282 -0.53 -1.95 1.34
C THR A 282 -1.51 -2.92 1.98
N TYR A 283 -2.51 -3.34 1.21
CA TYR A 283 -3.37 -4.46 1.54
C TYR A 283 -2.97 -5.70 0.76
N CYS A 284 -2.97 -6.86 1.42
CA CYS A 284 -2.92 -8.14 0.73
C CYS A 284 -3.90 -9.16 1.33
N PRO A 285 -4.48 -10.07 0.50
CA PRO A 285 -5.46 -11.06 0.95
C PRO A 285 -4.83 -12.27 1.68
N ALA A 286 -3.50 -12.31 1.80
CA ALA A 286 -2.79 -13.39 2.48
C ALA A 286 -3.30 -13.57 3.92
N ASP A 287 -3.31 -14.82 4.40
CA ASP A 287 -3.76 -15.18 5.76
C ASP A 287 -5.15 -14.64 6.16
N GLY A 288 -6.07 -14.48 5.20
CA GLY A 288 -7.41 -13.92 5.47
C GLY A 288 -7.46 -12.39 5.55
N GLY A 289 -6.39 -11.70 5.14
CA GLY A 289 -6.30 -10.25 5.05
C GLY A 289 -5.24 -9.66 5.97
N VAL A 290 -4.35 -8.84 5.40
CA VAL A 290 -3.30 -8.11 6.12
C VAL A 290 -3.35 -6.64 5.74
N LEU A 291 -3.39 -5.75 6.74
CA LEU A 291 -3.14 -4.31 6.60
C LEU A 291 -1.67 -4.06 6.94
N ALA A 292 -0.83 -3.85 5.92
CA ALA A 292 0.56 -3.44 6.10
C ALA A 292 0.62 -1.91 6.11
N MET A 293 0.89 -1.32 7.28
CA MET A 293 0.83 0.12 7.51
C MET A 293 2.21 0.68 7.81
N GLN A 294 2.55 1.78 7.14
CA GLN A 294 3.78 2.52 7.38
C GLN A 294 3.71 3.31 8.70
N TRP A 295 4.88 3.56 9.30
CA TRP A 295 4.96 4.41 10.49
C TRP A 295 5.98 5.55 10.40
N GLU A 296 6.98 5.45 9.53
CA GLU A 296 8.18 6.28 9.57
C GLU A 296 7.93 7.75 9.24
N ASP A 297 6.93 8.07 8.41
CA ASP A 297 6.62 9.47 8.06
C ASP A 297 5.83 10.18 9.17
N TRP A 298 5.07 9.45 10.00
CA TRP A 298 4.12 10.08 10.93
C TRP A 298 4.74 10.99 11.99
N PRO A 299 5.94 10.73 12.55
CA PRO A 299 6.56 11.67 13.48
C PRO A 299 6.79 13.05 12.87
N GLU A 300 7.17 13.10 11.59
CA GLU A 300 7.36 14.36 10.84
C GLU A 300 6.01 14.97 10.46
N ASP A 301 5.11 14.21 9.85
CA ASP A 301 3.78 14.69 9.44
C ASP A 301 2.99 15.27 10.62
N TYR A 302 3.06 14.60 11.78
CA TYR A 302 2.44 15.06 13.00
C TYR A 302 3.08 16.35 13.52
N THR A 303 4.39 16.51 13.35
CA THR A 303 5.08 17.76 13.74
C THR A 303 4.68 18.91 12.83
N ASN A 304 4.57 18.66 11.53
CA ASN A 304 4.25 19.65 10.50
C ASN A 304 2.78 20.09 10.55
N ASN A 305 1.83 19.15 10.65
CA ASN A 305 0.40 19.45 10.69
C ASN A 305 -0.37 18.42 11.53
N ARG A 306 -0.41 18.63 12.85
CA ARG A 306 -1.08 17.71 13.81
C ARG A 306 -2.53 17.39 13.42
N PRO A 307 -3.39 18.37 13.06
CA PRO A 307 -4.77 18.06 12.68
C PRO A 307 -4.85 17.18 11.42
N LEU A 308 -4.03 17.42 10.41
CA LEU A 308 -4.03 16.62 9.18
C LEU A 308 -3.51 15.20 9.43
N ALA A 309 -2.38 15.04 10.12
CA ALA A 309 -1.83 13.72 10.44
C ALA A 309 -2.83 12.83 11.22
N ARG A 310 -3.64 13.41 12.11
CA ARG A 310 -4.70 12.68 12.83
C ARG A 310 -5.84 12.22 11.92
N VAL A 311 -6.21 13.04 10.93
CA VAL A 311 -7.21 12.67 9.92
C VAL A 311 -6.65 11.58 9.01
N ASP A 312 -5.41 11.73 8.58
CA ASP A 312 -4.75 10.83 7.63
C ASP A 312 -4.55 9.44 8.24
N LEU A 313 -4.06 9.35 9.49
CA LEU A 313 -3.99 8.09 10.23
C LEU A 313 -5.33 7.36 10.27
N ALA A 314 -6.42 8.07 10.59
CA ALA A 314 -7.75 7.47 10.69
C ALA A 314 -8.32 7.07 9.33
N TYR A 315 -8.09 7.89 8.31
CA TYR A 315 -8.52 7.60 6.94
C TYR A 315 -7.74 6.43 6.34
N ASP A 316 -6.42 6.38 6.51
CA ASP A 316 -5.55 5.39 5.87
C ASP A 316 -5.85 3.97 6.37
N VAL A 317 -6.00 3.79 7.69
CA VAL A 317 -6.39 2.48 8.23
C VAL A 317 -7.81 2.09 7.80
N ALA A 318 -8.74 3.05 7.72
CA ALA A 318 -10.10 2.80 7.26
C ALA A 318 -10.17 2.53 5.73
N TYR A 319 -9.26 3.09 4.94
CA TYR A 319 -9.10 2.82 3.51
C TYR A 319 -8.60 1.40 3.29
N MET A 320 -7.54 1.00 4.01
CA MET A 320 -7.03 -0.38 3.97
C MET A 320 -8.09 -1.38 4.45
N TYR A 321 -8.88 -0.98 5.44
CA TYR A 321 -10.04 -1.76 5.86
C TYR A 321 -11.14 -1.83 4.77
N GLY A 322 -11.31 -0.79 3.96
CA GLY A 322 -12.20 -0.81 2.80
C GLY A 322 -11.81 -1.87 1.78
N LEU A 323 -10.50 -2.03 1.50
CA LEU A 323 -9.97 -3.13 0.69
C LEU A 323 -10.22 -4.49 1.35
N HIS A 324 -10.10 -4.56 2.68
CA HIS A 324 -10.46 -5.77 3.42
C HIS A 324 -11.96 -6.12 3.33
N VAL A 325 -12.86 -5.13 3.36
CA VAL A 325 -14.30 -5.36 3.13
C VAL A 325 -14.56 -5.86 1.71
N GLN A 326 -13.83 -5.35 0.71
CA GLN A 326 -13.88 -5.89 -0.65
C GLN A 326 -13.45 -7.36 -0.68
N HIS A 327 -12.39 -7.73 0.03
CA HIS A 327 -11.91 -9.12 0.14
C HIS A 327 -12.95 -10.03 0.80
N LEU A 328 -13.49 -9.64 1.96
CA LEU A 328 -14.52 -10.43 2.65
C LEU A 328 -15.78 -10.63 1.79
N THR A 329 -16.06 -9.73 0.85
CA THR A 329 -17.24 -9.78 -0.02
C THR A 329 -16.95 -10.28 -1.44
N GLY A 330 -15.71 -10.72 -1.71
CA GLY A 330 -15.27 -11.25 -3.00
C GLY A 330 -15.06 -10.21 -4.10
N ILE A 331 -15.24 -8.91 -3.81
CA ILE A 331 -15.01 -7.83 -4.78
C ILE A 331 -13.52 -7.71 -5.10
N PHE A 332 -12.65 -7.91 -4.11
CA PHE A 332 -11.20 -7.76 -4.28
C PHE A 332 -10.65 -8.79 -5.27
N GLU A 333 -11.01 -10.07 -5.08
CA GLU A 333 -10.61 -11.19 -5.95
C GLU A 333 -11.19 -11.04 -7.34
N ALA A 334 -12.48 -10.70 -7.43
CA ALA A 334 -13.15 -10.50 -8.71
C ALA A 334 -12.51 -9.34 -9.51
N THR A 335 -12.05 -8.29 -8.82
CA THR A 335 -11.31 -7.20 -9.47
C THR A 335 -9.95 -7.67 -9.99
N GLY A 336 -9.22 -8.47 -9.18
CA GLY A 336 -7.96 -9.10 -9.61
C GLY A 336 -8.11 -9.96 -10.86
N SER A 337 -9.12 -10.83 -10.89
CA SER A 337 -9.44 -11.68 -12.06
C SER A 337 -9.77 -10.85 -13.31
N LEU A 338 -10.53 -9.76 -13.15
CA LEU A 338 -10.83 -8.83 -14.24
C LEU A 338 -9.58 -8.07 -14.71
N GLN A 339 -8.65 -7.73 -13.81
CA GLN A 339 -7.37 -7.10 -14.16
C GLN A 339 -6.49 -8.06 -14.97
N ASP A 340 -6.38 -9.32 -14.55
CA ASP A 340 -5.59 -10.36 -15.21
C ASP A 340 -6.07 -10.64 -16.64
N THR A 341 -7.37 -10.49 -16.87
CA THR A 341 -8.03 -10.72 -18.17
C THR A 341 -8.32 -9.44 -18.94
N ALA A 342 -7.86 -8.29 -18.45
CA ALA A 342 -8.10 -7.01 -19.09
C ALA A 342 -7.45 -6.96 -20.49
N PRO A 343 -8.13 -6.43 -21.52
CA PRO A 343 -7.63 -6.45 -22.90
C PRO A 343 -6.44 -5.53 -23.14
N ASN A 344 -6.18 -4.59 -22.24
CA ASN A 344 -5.08 -3.64 -22.30
C ASN A 344 -4.88 -2.95 -20.94
N GLU A 345 -3.76 -2.26 -20.81
CA GLU A 345 -3.39 -1.53 -19.60
C GLU A 345 -4.42 -0.47 -19.19
N LYS A 346 -5.03 0.23 -20.15
CA LYS A 346 -6.06 1.25 -19.88
C LYS A 346 -7.28 0.65 -19.17
N ALA A 347 -7.71 -0.53 -19.59
CA ALA A 347 -8.80 -1.28 -18.96
C ALA A 347 -8.38 -1.81 -17.57
N ARG A 348 -7.15 -2.29 -17.42
CA ARG A 348 -6.59 -2.72 -16.13
C ARG A 348 -6.56 -1.56 -15.12
N LEU A 349 -5.98 -0.42 -15.49
CA LEU A 349 -5.93 0.79 -14.67
C LEU A 349 -7.32 1.35 -14.33
N GLU A 350 -8.33 1.17 -15.20
CA GLU A 350 -9.70 1.53 -14.83
C GLU A 350 -10.26 0.65 -13.70
N LEU A 351 -9.93 -0.64 -13.69
CA LEU A 351 -10.30 -1.54 -12.59
C LEU A 351 -9.58 -1.15 -11.30
N ASP A 352 -8.29 -0.81 -11.37
CA ASP A 352 -7.51 -0.27 -10.23
C ASP A 352 -8.22 0.96 -9.63
N ARG A 353 -8.57 1.95 -10.47
CA ARG A 353 -9.27 3.17 -10.03
C ARG A 353 -10.61 2.84 -9.39
N ARG A 354 -11.39 1.92 -9.97
CA ARG A 354 -12.70 1.52 -9.40
C ARG A 354 -12.52 0.90 -8.01
N GLN A 355 -11.51 0.06 -7.82
CA GLN A 355 -11.20 -0.57 -6.54
C GLN A 355 -10.78 0.47 -5.50
N ALA A 356 -9.83 1.33 -5.85
CA ALA A 356 -9.29 2.38 -4.99
C ALA A 356 -10.37 3.40 -4.58
N LEU A 357 -11.17 3.88 -5.53
CA LEU A 357 -12.25 4.83 -5.26
C LEU A 357 -13.35 4.24 -4.39
N GLN A 358 -13.61 2.94 -4.51
CA GLN A 358 -14.55 2.26 -3.61
C GLN A 358 -13.99 2.18 -2.20
N ALA A 359 -12.71 1.82 -2.02
CA ALA A 359 -12.07 1.80 -0.70
C ALA A 359 -12.09 3.21 -0.05
N ALA A 360 -11.84 4.27 -0.83
CA ALA A 360 -11.98 5.66 -0.39
C ALA A 360 -13.40 5.98 0.09
N CYS A 361 -14.42 5.59 -0.69
CA CYS A 361 -15.82 5.78 -0.31
C CYS A 361 -16.19 5.00 0.96
N LEU A 362 -15.76 3.74 1.09
CA LEU A 362 -16.03 2.91 2.27
C LEU A 362 -15.35 3.46 3.54
N SER A 363 -14.11 3.94 3.42
CA SER A 363 -13.40 4.67 4.49
C SER A 363 -14.21 5.88 4.98
N SER A 364 -14.64 6.73 4.03
CA SER A 364 -15.46 7.89 4.32
C SER A 364 -16.82 7.55 4.93
N ALA A 365 -17.44 6.43 4.54
CA ALA A 365 -18.69 5.94 5.14
C ALA A 365 -18.51 5.55 6.61
N PHE A 366 -17.41 4.88 6.95
CA PHE A 366 -17.06 4.59 8.34
C PHE A 366 -16.84 5.88 9.14
N LEU A 367 -15.99 6.78 8.64
CA LEU A 367 -15.68 8.04 9.31
C LEU A 367 -16.91 8.93 9.54
N ALA A 368 -17.85 8.94 8.60
CA ALA A 368 -19.13 9.64 8.77
C ALA A 368 -20.02 9.05 9.86
N THR A 369 -20.00 7.72 9.99
CA THR A 369 -20.78 6.98 10.99
C THR A 369 -20.24 7.27 12.40
N GLU A 370 -18.91 7.41 12.54
CA GLU A 370 -18.25 7.66 13.82
C GLU A 370 -18.00 9.14 14.13
N LYS A 371 -18.40 10.10 13.27
CA LYS A 371 -18.06 11.54 13.40
C LYS A 371 -18.47 12.20 14.73
N ALA A 372 -19.36 11.58 15.49
CA ALA A 372 -19.78 12.05 16.81
C ALA A 372 -18.76 11.67 17.91
N THR A 373 -18.12 10.51 17.79
CA THR A 373 -17.17 9.97 18.78
C THR A 373 -15.72 10.10 18.34
N PHE A 374 -15.45 9.95 17.06
CA PHE A 374 -14.22 10.39 16.44
C PHE A 374 -14.43 11.85 16.01
N PRO A 375 -13.71 12.82 16.56
CA PRO A 375 -14.08 14.24 16.48
C PRO A 375 -13.77 14.89 15.12
N LEU A 376 -14.28 14.33 14.00
CA LEU A 376 -14.29 14.95 12.67
C LEU A 376 -15.26 16.16 12.64
N ARG A 377 -14.90 17.19 13.38
CA ARG A 377 -15.58 18.48 13.52
C ARG A 377 -14.54 19.59 13.66
N GLY A 378 -14.95 20.83 13.44
CA GLY A 378 -14.05 21.98 13.54
C GLY A 378 -12.83 21.80 12.64
N GLU A 379 -11.64 21.88 13.23
CA GLU A 379 -10.39 21.80 12.47
C GLU A 379 -10.16 20.44 11.80
N LEU A 380 -10.48 19.31 12.46
CA LEU A 380 -10.32 17.99 11.84
C LEU A 380 -11.25 17.80 10.64
N LEU A 381 -12.46 18.36 10.67
CA LEU A 381 -13.36 18.32 9.50
C LEU A 381 -12.79 19.12 8.32
N LYS A 382 -12.17 20.28 8.58
CA LYS A 382 -11.51 21.06 7.52
C LYS A 382 -10.34 20.29 6.91
N GLN A 383 -9.53 19.62 7.73
CA GLN A 383 -8.42 18.79 7.23
C GLN A 383 -8.92 17.57 6.45
N TYR A 384 -10.00 16.92 6.89
CA TYR A 384 -10.65 15.86 6.11
C TYR A 384 -11.15 16.35 4.75
N GLN A 385 -11.79 17.51 4.70
CA GLN A 385 -12.21 18.13 3.45
C GLN A 385 -11.01 18.53 2.57
N TRP A 386 -9.94 19.04 3.18
CA TRP A 386 -8.70 19.35 2.49
C TRP A 386 -8.08 18.10 1.88
N ARG A 387 -7.96 17.01 2.65
CA ARG A 387 -7.47 15.71 2.17
C ARG A 387 -8.29 15.25 0.97
N SER A 388 -9.62 15.23 1.12
CA SER A 388 -10.55 14.80 0.06
C SER A 388 -10.37 15.59 -1.25
N LYS A 389 -10.08 16.89 -1.15
CA LYS A 389 -9.84 17.78 -2.29
C LYS A 389 -8.43 17.78 -2.84
N ASN A 390 -7.49 17.13 -2.16
CA ASN A 390 -6.07 17.12 -2.50
C ASN A 390 -5.50 15.69 -2.53
N SER A 391 -6.37 14.70 -2.76
CA SER A 391 -5.99 13.31 -2.99
C SER A 391 -6.39 12.92 -4.41
N GLY A 392 -5.50 12.30 -5.18
CA GLY A 392 -5.74 11.79 -6.53
C GLY A 392 -4.42 11.57 -7.29
N ASP A 393 -4.52 10.96 -8.48
CA ASP A 393 -3.38 10.61 -9.35
C ASP A 393 -2.55 11.84 -9.75
N GLU A 394 -3.11 13.05 -9.69
CA GLU A 394 -2.42 14.28 -10.13
C GLU A 394 -1.19 14.63 -9.31
N LEU A 395 -1.08 14.11 -8.07
CA LEU A 395 0.01 14.40 -7.16
C LEU A 395 1.07 13.29 -7.12
N THR A 396 0.84 12.15 -7.78
CA THR A 396 1.85 11.07 -7.81
C THR A 396 3.03 11.47 -8.70
N GLU A 397 4.23 11.02 -8.36
CA GLU A 397 5.46 11.34 -9.10
C GLU A 397 5.46 10.70 -10.49
N ASP A 398 5.01 9.44 -10.54
CA ASP A 398 4.96 8.59 -11.73
C ASP A 398 3.74 8.86 -12.63
N LYS A 399 2.76 9.64 -12.14
CA LYS A 399 1.54 10.03 -12.87
C LYS A 399 0.72 8.83 -13.36
N VAL A 400 0.87 7.67 -12.71
CA VAL A 400 0.07 6.46 -12.97
C VAL A 400 -1.39 6.73 -12.60
N ARG A 401 -2.32 6.23 -13.43
CA ARG A 401 -3.75 6.49 -13.28
C ARG A 401 -4.49 5.32 -12.63
N ASP A 402 -4.15 4.98 -11.41
CA ASP A 402 -4.61 3.78 -10.69
C ASP A 402 -5.47 4.07 -9.45
N HIS A 403 -5.52 5.31 -8.95
CA HIS A 403 -6.34 5.69 -7.79
C HIS A 403 -7.49 6.65 -8.11
N GLY A 404 -7.45 7.25 -9.30
CA GLY A 404 -8.44 8.19 -9.80
C GLY A 404 -8.02 9.63 -9.62
N SER A 405 -8.56 10.49 -10.47
CA SER A 405 -8.37 11.93 -10.37
C SER A 405 -8.88 12.48 -9.05
N ARG A 406 -8.36 13.64 -8.67
CA ARG A 406 -8.76 14.38 -7.48
C ARG A 406 -10.24 14.67 -7.41
N LYS A 407 -10.85 14.91 -8.57
CA LYS A 407 -12.29 15.08 -8.70
C LYS A 407 -13.04 13.78 -8.40
N SER A 408 -12.57 12.65 -8.91
CA SER A 408 -13.16 11.32 -8.63
C SER A 408 -13.05 11.00 -7.14
N VAL A 409 -11.87 11.18 -6.54
CA VAL A 409 -11.63 10.92 -5.11
C VAL A 409 -12.54 11.81 -4.24
N GLU A 410 -12.58 13.12 -4.49
CA GLU A 410 -13.46 14.05 -3.77
C GLU A 410 -14.93 13.59 -3.85
N GLN A 411 -15.38 13.23 -5.06
CA GLN A 411 -16.75 12.81 -5.30
C GLN A 411 -17.11 11.52 -4.53
N TRP A 412 -16.25 10.51 -4.53
CA TRP A 412 -16.53 9.23 -3.87
C TRP A 412 -16.39 9.30 -2.35
N MET A 413 -15.39 10.03 -1.85
CA MET A 413 -15.28 10.33 -0.42
C MET A 413 -16.50 11.13 0.08
N ALA A 414 -16.97 12.11 -0.69
CA ALA A 414 -18.17 12.88 -0.33
C ALA A 414 -19.44 12.00 -0.30
N LYS A 415 -19.61 11.09 -1.26
CA LYS A 415 -20.73 10.12 -1.25
C LYS A 415 -20.70 9.20 -0.03
N GLY A 416 -19.54 8.65 0.29
CA GLY A 416 -19.37 7.81 1.49
C GLY A 416 -19.69 8.61 2.75
N PHE A 417 -19.12 9.81 2.87
CA PHE A 417 -19.28 10.65 4.05
C PHE A 417 -20.71 11.17 4.26
N ALA A 418 -21.44 11.42 3.18
CA ALA A 418 -22.83 11.85 3.25
C ALA A 418 -23.78 10.71 3.64
N SER A 419 -23.47 9.47 3.24
CA SER A 419 -24.41 8.36 3.33
C SER A 419 -24.21 7.48 4.57
N GLY A 420 -22.96 7.24 4.98
CA GLY A 420 -22.61 6.17 5.92
C GLY A 420 -23.02 4.77 5.43
N ASN A 421 -23.21 4.59 4.12
CA ASN A 421 -23.77 3.39 3.51
C ASN A 421 -22.86 2.83 2.41
N PRO A 422 -22.40 1.56 2.49
CA PRO A 422 -21.67 0.93 1.39
C PRO A 422 -22.45 0.89 0.06
N GLY A 423 -23.79 0.92 0.10
CA GLY A 423 -24.62 1.02 -1.10
C GLY A 423 -24.40 2.28 -1.94
N ALA A 424 -23.83 3.35 -1.35
CA ALA A 424 -23.45 4.55 -2.09
C ALA A 424 -22.09 4.44 -2.80
N CYS A 425 -21.35 3.34 -2.58
CA CYS A 425 -19.96 3.15 -2.98
C CYS A 425 -19.78 2.16 -4.15
N ASN A 426 -20.81 1.90 -4.95
CA ASN A 426 -20.68 1.05 -6.15
C ASN A 426 -19.99 1.82 -7.29
N THR A 427 -18.65 1.73 -7.32
CA THR A 427 -17.82 2.32 -8.37
C THR A 427 -17.85 1.50 -9.66
N PHE A 428 -18.12 0.19 -9.60
CA PHE A 428 -18.05 -0.72 -10.74
C PHE A 428 -19.17 -0.52 -11.77
N THR A 429 -20.32 -0.02 -11.35
CA THR A 429 -21.42 0.35 -12.26
C THR A 429 -21.42 1.84 -12.62
N ALA A 430 -20.46 2.61 -12.12
CA ALA A 430 -20.38 4.04 -12.37
C ALA A 430 -19.80 4.32 -13.77
N THR A 431 -20.13 5.50 -14.33
CA THR A 431 -19.61 5.90 -15.64
C THR A 431 -18.10 6.13 -15.57
N PRO A 432 -17.34 5.86 -16.65
CA PRO A 432 -15.89 6.06 -16.67
C PRO A 432 -15.45 7.47 -16.23
N ALA A 433 -16.23 8.50 -16.57
CA ALA A 433 -15.94 9.89 -16.17
C ALA A 433 -16.01 10.16 -14.66
N THR A 434 -16.65 9.28 -13.89
CA THR A 434 -16.74 9.39 -12.42
C THR A 434 -15.73 8.51 -11.69
N VAL A 435 -14.97 7.71 -12.43
CA VAL A 435 -13.88 6.84 -11.92
C VAL A 435 -12.57 7.08 -12.67
N SER A 436 -12.48 8.22 -13.35
CA SER A 436 -11.33 8.60 -14.18
C SER A 436 -10.18 9.12 -13.37
#